data_AF-A0A3M1U377-F1
#
_entry.id   AF-A0A3M1U377-F1
#
_cell.length_a   1.000
_cell.length_b   1.000
_cell.length_c   1.000
_cell.angle_alpha   90.00
_cell.angle_beta   90.00
_cell.angle_gamma   90.00
#
_symmetry.space_group_name_H-M   'P 1'
#
loop_
_entity.id
_entity.type
_entity.pdbx_description
1 polymer ?
#
loop_
_entity_poly.entity_id
_entity_poly.type
_entity_poly.pdbx_seq_one_letter_code
_entity_poly.pdbx_strand_id
1 'polypeptide(L)'
;MLLFTACFQETHEGTLMLSEEAKSWIPFNGGETRLFVSTSGDTLDFQAGEKTSFFNTVQIDCKNGLFVAKCRHADVERQVLTFSKEGSPYTLDYLLHKEKDKEGEYDVLEVMLRDENYGRINIIKDVYWTGRGLFGPGTPQDSLVLNGNTFYEVYVSSQEQPPLRLFLTQQQGVVGFVLNQEDEVWTLNP
;
A
#
# COMPACT_ATOMS: atom_id res chain seq x y z
N MET A 1 7.24 -46.68 25.10
CA MET A 1 7.46 -45.42 25.84
C MET A 1 7.22 -44.29 24.84
N LEU A 2 6.10 -43.57 24.94
CA LEU A 2 5.77 -42.46 24.04
C LEU A 2 6.22 -41.16 24.70
N LEU A 3 7.11 -40.42 24.04
CA LEU A 3 7.53 -39.09 24.46
C LEU A 3 6.39 -38.11 24.16
N PHE A 4 5.71 -37.63 25.21
CA PHE A 4 4.84 -36.48 25.10
C PHE A 4 5.71 -35.21 25.01
N THR A 5 5.89 -34.70 23.79
CA THR A 5 6.50 -33.38 23.60
C THR A 5 5.53 -32.33 24.13
N ALA A 6 5.86 -31.74 25.29
CA ALA A 6 5.05 -30.67 25.85
C ALA A 6 5.13 -29.43 24.95
N CYS A 7 3.97 -28.93 24.48
CA CYS A 7 3.91 -27.58 23.92
C CYS A 7 4.16 -26.58 25.06
N PHE A 8 5.29 -25.88 25.01
CA PHE A 8 5.49 -24.70 25.84
C PHE A 8 4.59 -23.58 25.32
N GLN A 9 3.64 -23.15 26.14
CA GLN A 9 2.75 -22.04 25.83
C GLN A 9 3.43 -20.72 26.24
N GLU A 10 4.40 -20.25 25.44
CA GLU A 10 4.96 -18.91 25.63
C GLU A 10 3.96 -17.86 25.15
N THR A 11 3.20 -17.28 26.08
CA THR A 11 2.27 -16.17 25.82
C THR A 11 3.03 -14.88 25.51
N HIS A 12 3.44 -14.73 24.24
CA HIS A 12 3.80 -13.44 23.68
C HIS A 12 2.50 -12.69 23.36
N GLU A 13 2.08 -11.82 24.28
CA GLU A 13 1.29 -10.63 23.95
C GLU A 13 2.19 -9.71 23.12
N GLY A 14 1.69 -9.20 22.00
CA GLY A 14 2.53 -8.46 21.06
C GLY A 14 1.73 -7.60 20.11
N THR A 15 2.14 -6.33 20.01
CA THR A 15 1.70 -5.39 19.00
C THR A 15 2.61 -5.53 17.78
N LEU A 16 2.01 -5.72 16.61
CA LEU A 16 2.68 -5.78 15.31
C LEU A 16 2.85 -4.36 14.78
N MET A 17 3.97 -3.73 15.17
CA MET A 17 4.34 -2.35 14.81
C MET A 17 4.96 -2.27 13.41
N LEU A 18 4.59 -1.25 12.64
CA LEU A 18 5.22 -0.93 11.36
C LEU A 18 6.68 -0.50 11.58
N SER A 19 7.57 -0.91 10.68
CA SER A 19 8.96 -0.42 10.66
C SER A 19 9.04 1.05 10.25
N GLU A 20 10.12 1.74 10.64
CA GLU A 20 10.35 3.13 10.22
C GLU A 20 10.61 3.24 8.70
N GLU A 21 11.21 2.20 8.10
CA GLU A 21 11.33 2.05 6.65
C GLU A 21 9.95 2.04 6.00
N ALA A 22 9.03 1.20 6.48
CA ALA A 22 7.66 1.14 6.00
C ALA A 22 6.91 2.48 6.15
N LYS A 23 6.99 3.13 7.31
CA LYS A 23 6.30 4.42 7.57
C LYS A 23 6.71 5.52 6.61
N SER A 24 7.95 5.51 6.12
CA SER A 24 8.44 6.49 5.14
C SER A 24 7.75 6.42 3.77
N TRP A 25 7.04 5.33 3.46
CA TRP A 25 6.27 5.17 2.21
C TRP A 25 4.93 5.91 2.17
N ILE A 26 4.48 6.46 3.30
CA ILE A 26 3.40 7.45 3.33
C ILE A 26 4.02 8.79 3.77
N PRO A 27 4.62 9.56 2.85
CA PRO A 27 5.40 10.79 3.14
C PRO A 27 4.54 12.01 3.49
N PHE A 28 3.35 11.76 4.04
CA PHE A 28 2.29 12.72 4.31
C PHE A 28 1.84 12.60 5.77
N ASN A 29 1.31 13.70 6.31
CA ASN A 29 0.80 13.82 7.68
C ASN A 29 -0.69 14.18 7.72
N GLY A 30 -1.28 14.61 6.61
CA GLY A 30 -2.68 15.00 6.48
C GLY A 30 -2.87 16.51 6.23
N GLY A 31 -3.94 16.87 5.53
CA GLY A 31 -4.22 18.27 5.14
C GLY A 31 -3.38 18.82 3.99
N GLU A 32 -2.47 18.04 3.39
CA GLU A 32 -1.76 18.46 2.18
C GLU A 32 -2.67 18.47 0.94
N THR A 33 -2.25 19.17 -0.12
CA THR A 33 -2.91 19.11 -1.43
C THR A 33 -1.92 18.60 -2.49
N ARG A 34 -2.38 17.73 -3.39
CA ARG A 34 -1.60 17.20 -4.52
C ARG A 34 -2.28 17.63 -5.82
N LEU A 35 -1.64 18.54 -6.55
CA LEU A 35 -2.12 19.00 -7.85
C LEU A 35 -1.55 18.11 -8.95
N PHE A 36 -2.43 17.47 -9.72
CA PHE A 36 -2.09 16.78 -10.96
C PHE A 36 -2.50 17.65 -12.16
N VAL A 37 -1.66 17.63 -13.19
CA VAL A 37 -1.90 18.29 -14.48
C VAL A 37 -1.86 17.20 -15.54
N SER A 38 -2.90 17.13 -16.37
CA SER A 38 -2.99 16.16 -17.45
C SER A 38 -2.26 16.63 -18.72
N THR A 39 -2.20 15.78 -19.74
CA THR A 39 -1.60 16.13 -21.04
C THR A 39 -2.43 17.10 -21.87
N SER A 40 -3.72 17.31 -21.57
CA SER A 40 -4.54 18.39 -22.16
C SER A 40 -4.33 19.74 -21.47
N GLY A 41 -3.75 19.74 -20.26
CA GLY A 41 -3.63 20.90 -19.38
C GLY A 41 -4.75 21.00 -18.33
N ASP A 42 -5.64 20.02 -18.25
CA ASP A 42 -6.67 19.95 -17.20
C ASP A 42 -6.04 19.66 -15.82
N THR A 43 -6.72 20.10 -14.74
CA THR A 43 -6.17 20.09 -13.39
C THR A 43 -7.03 19.32 -12.38
N LEU A 44 -6.37 18.47 -11.60
CA LEU A 44 -6.99 17.65 -10.55
C LEU A 44 -6.22 17.80 -9.23
N ASP A 45 -6.77 18.60 -8.34
CA ASP A 45 -6.29 18.83 -6.97
C ASP A 45 -6.94 17.84 -5.99
N PHE A 46 -6.17 16.91 -5.46
CA PHE A 46 -6.60 16.06 -4.35
C PHE A 46 -6.21 16.68 -3.00
N GLN A 47 -7.14 16.71 -2.06
CA GLN A 47 -6.90 17.11 -0.67
C GLN A 47 -6.74 15.87 0.20
N ALA A 48 -5.70 15.84 1.04
CA ALA A 48 -5.47 14.76 1.99
C ALA A 48 -6.37 14.94 3.22
N GLY A 49 -7.10 13.88 3.59
CA GLY A 49 -7.74 13.79 4.89
C GLY A 49 -6.74 13.70 6.05
N GLU A 50 -7.23 13.44 7.25
CA GLU A 50 -6.37 13.15 8.39
C GLU A 50 -5.67 11.79 8.22
N LYS A 51 -4.36 11.73 8.47
CA LYS A 51 -3.62 10.46 8.52
C LYS A 51 -3.98 9.74 9.82
N THR A 52 -4.80 8.70 9.72
CA THR A 52 -5.24 7.93 10.89
C THR A 52 -4.29 6.75 11.13
N SER A 53 -4.00 6.46 12.39
CA SER A 53 -3.25 5.28 12.83
C SER A 53 -4.07 4.52 13.87
N PHE A 54 -4.26 3.22 13.68
CA PHE A 54 -5.04 2.39 14.59
C PHE A 54 -4.50 0.97 14.70
N PHE A 55 -4.88 0.30 15.78
CA PHE A 55 -4.47 -1.06 16.08
C PHE A 55 -5.66 -2.01 15.91
N ASN A 56 -5.52 -2.98 15.00
CA ASN A 56 -6.54 -3.97 14.71
C ASN A 56 -6.14 -5.35 15.24
N THR A 57 -7.00 -5.95 16.07
CA THR A 57 -6.79 -7.31 16.57
C THR A 57 -7.07 -8.35 15.47
N VAL A 58 -6.02 -8.93 14.89
CA VAL A 58 -6.09 -9.97 13.83
C VAL A 58 -5.87 -11.36 14.44
N GLN A 59 -6.67 -12.36 14.02
CA GLN A 59 -6.45 -13.77 14.38
C GLN A 59 -5.47 -14.44 13.39
N ILE A 60 -4.36 -14.97 13.89
CA ILE A 60 -3.37 -15.73 13.13
C ILE A 60 -3.52 -17.23 13.47
N ASP A 61 -3.71 -18.08 12.47
CA ASP A 61 -3.90 -19.53 12.66
C ASP A 61 -2.62 -20.33 12.36
N CYS A 62 -2.04 -20.91 13.42
CA CYS A 62 -0.86 -21.77 13.31
C CYS A 62 -1.27 -23.24 13.13
N LYS A 63 -0.81 -23.90 12.05
CA LYS A 63 -1.02 -25.35 11.85
C LYS A 63 0.16 -26.16 12.37
N ASN A 64 -0.11 -27.26 13.08
CA ASN A 64 0.91 -28.21 13.50
C ASN A 64 0.45 -29.66 13.31
N GLY A 65 1.14 -30.40 12.43
CA GLY A 65 1.04 -31.87 12.27
C GLY A 65 -0.28 -32.43 11.75
N LEU A 66 -1.33 -32.44 12.60
CA LEU A 66 -2.62 -33.09 12.34
C LEU A 66 -3.83 -32.41 13.00
N PHE A 67 -3.65 -31.34 13.78
CA PHE A 67 -4.73 -30.61 14.42
C PHE A 67 -4.61 -29.10 14.14
N VAL A 68 -5.75 -28.43 13.94
CA VAL A 68 -5.79 -26.96 13.83
C VAL A 68 -5.77 -26.38 15.25
N ALA A 69 -4.59 -25.96 15.70
CA ALA A 69 -4.42 -25.24 16.94
C ALA A 69 -4.59 -23.72 16.69
N LYS A 70 -5.81 -23.21 16.85
CA LYS A 70 -6.08 -21.76 16.75
C LYS A 70 -5.25 -21.01 17.80
N CYS A 71 -4.28 -20.21 17.37
CA CYS A 71 -3.32 -19.55 18.28
C CYS A 71 -2.72 -18.25 17.70
N ARG A 72 -3.50 -17.16 17.62
CA ARG A 72 -3.37 -15.95 18.46
C ARG A 72 -4.11 -14.75 17.90
N HIS A 73 -4.37 -13.80 18.78
CA HIS A 73 -4.69 -12.41 18.44
C HIS A 73 -3.39 -11.60 18.43
N ALA A 74 -3.22 -10.72 17.44
CA ALA A 74 -2.14 -9.73 17.40
C ALA A 74 -2.72 -8.37 16.99
N ASP A 75 -2.31 -7.31 17.68
CA ASP A 75 -2.75 -5.95 17.36
C ASP A 75 -1.84 -5.35 16.28
N VAL A 76 -2.35 -5.27 15.06
CA VAL A 76 -1.65 -4.78 13.86
C VAL A 76 -1.78 -3.27 13.76
N GLU A 77 -0.64 -2.56 13.73
CA GLU A 77 -0.61 -1.15 13.34
C GLU A 77 -1.05 -1.02 11.87
N ARG A 78 -2.03 -0.15 11.64
CA ARG A 78 -2.51 0.25 10.32
C ARG A 78 -2.56 1.76 10.23
N GLN A 79 -1.96 2.31 9.17
CA GLN A 79 -2.04 3.72 8.80
C GLN A 79 -2.90 3.86 7.54
N VAL A 80 -3.80 4.84 7.53
CA VAL A 80 -4.67 5.16 6.39
C VAL A 80 -4.63 6.66 6.10
N LEU A 81 -4.51 7.00 4.82
CA LEU A 81 -4.68 8.36 4.32
C LEU A 81 -5.44 8.33 3.00
N THR A 82 -6.52 9.09 2.92
CA THR A 82 -7.33 9.25 1.69
C THR A 82 -7.14 10.64 1.12
N PHE A 83 -6.92 10.69 -0.18
CA PHE A 83 -6.89 11.88 -1.02
C PHE A 83 -8.16 11.93 -1.86
N SER A 84 -8.91 13.03 -1.80
CA SER A 84 -10.18 13.19 -2.53
C SER A 84 -10.36 14.61 -3.07
N LYS A 85 -11.28 14.78 -4.03
CA LYS A 85 -11.73 16.08 -4.53
C LYS A 85 -13.26 16.12 -4.54
N GLU A 86 -13.85 17.20 -4.04
CA GLU A 86 -15.31 17.39 -4.08
C GLU A 86 -15.81 17.44 -5.54
N GLY A 87 -16.83 16.63 -5.86
CA GLY A 87 -17.39 16.53 -7.21
C GLY A 87 -16.55 15.71 -8.21
N SER A 88 -15.47 15.06 -7.77
CA SER A 88 -14.70 14.10 -8.56
C SER A 88 -15.06 12.66 -8.16
N PRO A 89 -15.18 11.70 -9.11
CA PRO A 89 -15.37 10.29 -8.80
C PRO A 89 -14.06 9.60 -8.34
N TYR A 90 -12.94 10.34 -8.29
CA TYR A 90 -11.62 9.77 -8.01
C TYR A 90 -11.22 9.94 -6.55
N THR A 91 -10.78 8.84 -5.92
CA THR A 91 -10.05 8.86 -4.65
C THR A 91 -8.71 8.13 -4.78
N LEU A 92 -7.71 8.62 -4.06
CA LEU A 92 -6.42 7.98 -3.92
C LEU A 92 -6.21 7.60 -2.45
N ASP A 93 -6.25 6.31 -2.16
CA ASP A 93 -6.08 5.77 -0.81
C ASP A 93 -4.68 5.20 -0.61
N TYR A 94 -4.04 5.55 0.51
CA TYR A 94 -2.86 4.88 1.03
C TYR A 94 -3.27 4.06 2.25
N LEU A 95 -2.86 2.81 2.25
CA LEU A 95 -2.99 1.86 3.34
C LEU A 95 -1.62 1.25 3.59
N LEU A 96 -1.11 1.38 4.82
CA LEU A 96 0.09 0.70 5.27
C LEU A 96 -0.26 -0.14 6.49
N HIS A 97 -0.01 -1.45 6.46
CA HIS A 97 -0.31 -2.37 7.56
C HIS A 97 0.74 -3.47 7.69
N LYS A 98 0.86 -4.05 8.88
CA LYS A 98 1.74 -5.20 9.13
C LYS A 98 0.99 -6.52 8.97
N GLU A 99 1.59 -7.46 8.26
CA GLU A 99 1.13 -8.84 8.16
C GLU A 99 2.13 -9.80 8.80
N LYS A 100 1.64 -10.98 9.18
CA LYS A 100 2.43 -12.06 9.76
C LYS A 100 1.87 -13.40 9.34
N ASP A 101 2.73 -14.24 8.80
CA ASP A 101 2.39 -15.57 8.35
C ASP A 101 3.39 -16.62 8.90
N LYS A 102 3.50 -17.77 8.22
CA LYS A 102 4.46 -18.84 8.53
C LYS A 102 5.89 -18.55 8.04
N GLU A 103 6.08 -17.58 7.14
CA GLU A 103 7.35 -17.26 6.46
C GLU A 103 8.02 -16.00 7.02
N GLY A 104 7.25 -15.07 7.61
CA GLY A 104 7.78 -14.00 8.44
C GLY A 104 6.77 -12.93 8.85
N GLU A 105 7.30 -11.78 9.28
CA GLU A 105 6.56 -10.54 9.49
C GLU A 105 6.97 -9.50 8.44
N TYR A 106 6.00 -8.97 7.71
CA TYR A 106 6.19 -8.03 6.59
C TYR A 106 5.26 -6.82 6.72
N ASP A 107 5.71 -5.66 6.26
CA ASP A 107 4.92 -4.44 6.17
C ASP A 107 4.48 -4.24 4.71
N VAL A 108 3.17 -4.13 4.49
CA VAL A 108 2.52 -4.03 3.18
C VAL A 108 1.98 -2.64 2.98
N LEU A 109 2.40 -2.00 1.88
CA LEU A 109 1.80 -0.78 1.36
C LEU A 109 0.82 -1.14 0.23
N GLU A 110 -0.45 -0.79 0.41
CA GLU A 110 -1.45 -0.72 -0.65
C GLU A 110 -1.71 0.75 -1.02
N VAL A 111 -1.50 1.12 -2.29
CA VAL A 111 -1.88 2.43 -2.83
C VAL A 111 -2.95 2.20 -3.90
N MET A 112 -4.15 2.75 -3.69
CA MET A 112 -5.33 2.46 -4.50
C MET A 112 -5.85 3.73 -5.17
N LEU A 113 -5.94 3.74 -6.50
CA LEU A 113 -6.75 4.71 -7.22
C LEU A 113 -8.11 4.08 -7.50
N ARG A 114 -9.19 4.74 -7.05
CA ARG A 114 -10.58 4.30 -7.22
C ARG A 114 -11.34 5.30 -8.07
N ASP A 115 -12.17 4.77 -8.96
CA ASP A 115 -13.25 5.50 -9.64
C ASP A 115 -14.58 4.94 -9.12
N GLU A 116 -15.51 5.81 -8.71
CA GLU A 116 -16.88 5.42 -8.30
C GLU A 116 -17.62 4.56 -9.36
N ASN A 117 -17.23 4.66 -10.63
CA ASN A 117 -17.85 3.99 -11.77
C ASN A 117 -17.01 2.85 -12.37
N TYR A 118 -15.66 2.97 -12.37
CA TYR A 118 -14.76 2.11 -13.15
C TYR A 118 -13.63 1.44 -12.35
N GLY A 119 -13.99 0.85 -11.21
CA GLY A 119 -13.13 -0.11 -10.51
C GLY A 119 -11.97 0.53 -9.73
N ARG A 120 -10.99 -0.32 -9.38
CA ARG A 120 -9.85 0.03 -8.55
C ARG A 120 -8.57 -0.51 -9.19
N ILE A 121 -7.51 0.30 -9.24
CA ILE A 121 -6.15 -0.19 -9.44
C ILE A 121 -5.35 -0.02 -8.16
N ASN A 122 -4.63 -1.08 -7.78
CA ASN A 122 -3.78 -1.10 -6.59
C ASN A 122 -2.31 -1.26 -7.02
N ILE A 123 -1.41 -0.50 -6.39
CA ILE A 123 -0.03 -0.94 -6.17
C ILE A 123 -0.04 -1.67 -4.83
N ILE A 124 0.42 -2.93 -4.82
CA ILE A 124 0.71 -3.65 -3.58
C ILE A 124 2.22 -3.84 -3.53
N LYS A 125 2.85 -3.34 -2.47
CA LYS A 125 4.29 -3.34 -2.29
C LYS A 125 4.64 -3.74 -0.86
N ASP A 126 5.44 -4.80 -0.74
CA ASP A 126 6.18 -5.05 0.48
C ASP A 126 7.24 -3.94 0.65
N VAL A 127 7.19 -3.27 1.79
CA VAL A 127 8.08 -2.16 2.14
C VAL A 127 9.09 -2.53 3.23
N TYR A 128 8.87 -3.63 3.95
CA TYR A 128 9.83 -4.23 4.87
C TYR A 128 9.48 -5.71 5.10
N TRP A 129 10.47 -6.60 5.28
CA TRP A 129 10.22 -8.00 5.63
C TRP A 129 11.41 -8.65 6.35
N THR A 130 11.09 -9.62 7.21
CA THR A 130 12.01 -10.38 8.06
C THR A 130 12.35 -11.79 7.56
N GLY A 131 11.79 -12.23 6.42
CA GLY A 131 11.94 -13.59 5.85
C GLY A 131 12.78 -13.69 4.56
N ARG A 132 12.53 -14.70 3.71
CA ARG A 132 13.25 -14.96 2.43
C ARG A 132 12.31 -15.40 1.28
N GLY A 133 12.17 -14.58 0.21
CA GLY A 133 11.38 -14.90 -1.02
C GLY A 133 10.31 -13.86 -1.44
N LEU A 134 10.65 -12.95 -2.37
CA LEU A 134 9.84 -11.76 -2.74
C LEU A 134 8.49 -12.03 -3.44
N PHE A 135 7.52 -11.15 -3.16
CA PHE A 135 6.33 -10.75 -3.96
C PHE A 135 6.11 -9.22 -3.74
N GLY A 136 5.05 -8.53 -4.20
CA GLY A 136 4.45 -8.53 -5.55
C GLY A 136 3.03 -7.90 -5.59
N PRO A 137 2.67 -6.95 -6.49
CA PRO A 137 3.40 -6.41 -7.65
C PRO A 137 3.49 -4.86 -7.73
N GLY A 138 4.71 -4.37 -7.98
CA GLY A 138 4.97 -3.08 -8.61
C GLY A 138 6.32 -3.16 -9.30
N THR A 139 6.38 -2.91 -10.61
CA THR A 139 7.63 -3.03 -11.37
C THR A 139 8.50 -1.81 -11.07
N PRO A 140 9.71 -1.97 -10.50
CA PRO A 140 10.61 -0.86 -10.24
C PRO A 140 11.21 -0.35 -11.56
N GLN A 141 11.38 0.96 -11.66
CA GLN A 141 12.07 1.66 -12.74
C GLN A 141 12.99 2.72 -12.14
N ASP A 142 14.26 2.76 -12.59
CA ASP A 142 15.26 3.72 -12.07
C ASP A 142 14.80 5.17 -12.27
N SER A 143 14.16 5.45 -13.40
CA SER A 143 13.50 6.73 -13.69
C SER A 143 12.34 6.59 -14.67
N LEU A 144 11.41 7.54 -14.61
CA LEU A 144 10.27 7.66 -15.52
C LEU A 144 10.02 9.14 -15.84
N VAL A 145 9.74 9.46 -17.11
CA VAL A 145 9.33 10.79 -17.54
C VAL A 145 7.82 10.83 -17.78
N LEU A 146 7.12 11.71 -17.06
CA LEU A 146 5.68 11.95 -17.20
C LEU A 146 5.47 13.44 -17.45
N ASN A 147 4.77 13.80 -18.53
CA ASN A 147 4.47 15.20 -18.93
C ASN A 147 5.67 16.17 -18.83
N GLY A 148 6.88 15.70 -19.20
CA GLY A 148 8.14 16.46 -19.13
C GLY A 148 8.86 16.44 -17.78
N ASN A 149 8.20 16.03 -16.70
CA ASN A 149 8.81 15.87 -15.37
C ASN A 149 9.51 14.51 -15.25
N THR A 150 10.69 14.48 -14.65
CA THR A 150 11.45 13.24 -14.40
C THR A 150 11.33 12.83 -12.95
N PHE A 151 10.88 11.59 -12.71
CA PHE A 151 10.79 10.96 -11.40
C PHE A 151 11.79 9.81 -11.31
N TYR A 152 12.27 9.51 -10.12
CA TYR A 152 13.27 8.46 -9.84
C TYR A 152 12.71 7.40 -8.90
N GLU A 153 13.26 6.18 -8.94
CA GLU A 153 12.88 5.05 -8.07
C GLU A 153 11.37 4.77 -8.10
N VAL A 154 10.82 4.70 -9.32
CA VAL A 154 9.39 4.67 -9.59
C VAL A 154 8.87 3.25 -9.60
N TYR A 155 7.80 2.99 -8.85
CA TYR A 155 7.06 1.73 -8.85
C TYR A 155 5.82 1.87 -9.71
N VAL A 156 5.66 0.95 -10.66
CA VAL A 156 4.57 0.98 -11.64
C VAL A 156 3.65 -0.22 -11.44
N SER A 157 2.35 0.03 -11.26
CA SER A 157 1.29 -0.97 -11.42
C SER A 157 0.46 -0.64 -12.65
N SER A 158 0.00 -1.68 -13.34
CA SER A 158 -0.78 -1.61 -14.57
C SER A 158 -1.87 -2.67 -14.57
N GLN A 159 -3.06 -2.32 -15.00
CA GLN A 159 -4.19 -3.21 -15.21
C GLN A 159 -4.67 -3.06 -16.66
N GLU A 160 -5.01 -4.17 -17.33
CA GLU A 160 -5.41 -4.16 -18.74
C GLU A 160 -6.90 -3.90 -18.97
N GLN A 161 -7.78 -4.21 -18.01
CA GLN A 161 -9.24 -4.08 -18.14
C GLN A 161 -9.91 -3.65 -16.82
N PRO A 162 -10.47 -2.42 -16.72
CA PRO A 162 -10.20 -1.29 -17.62
C PRO A 162 -8.69 -0.93 -17.61
N PRO A 163 -8.16 -0.33 -18.68
CA PRO A 163 -6.77 0.14 -18.70
C PRO A 163 -6.55 1.20 -17.63
N LEU A 164 -5.66 0.89 -16.68
CA LEU A 164 -5.27 1.79 -15.61
C LEU A 164 -3.77 1.64 -15.36
N ARG A 165 -3.09 2.74 -15.06
CA ARG A 165 -1.68 2.74 -14.64
C ARG A 165 -1.49 3.68 -13.47
N LEU A 166 -0.67 3.30 -12.50
CA LEU A 166 -0.35 4.09 -11.31
C LEU A 166 1.17 4.15 -11.12
N PHE A 167 1.70 5.34 -10.87
CA PHE A 167 3.13 5.61 -10.70
C PHE A 167 3.40 6.15 -9.29
N LEU A 168 4.22 5.43 -8.52
CA LEU A 168 4.50 5.70 -7.10
C LEU A 168 6.00 5.90 -6.86
N THR A 169 6.36 6.85 -6.00
CA THR A 169 7.70 7.00 -5.44
C THR A 169 7.62 7.03 -3.92
N GLN A 170 8.71 6.71 -3.23
CA GLN A 170 8.77 6.81 -1.77
C GLN A 170 8.69 8.27 -1.29
N GLN A 171 9.38 9.19 -1.98
CA GLN A 171 9.52 10.58 -1.55
C GLN A 171 8.27 11.43 -1.84
N GLN A 172 7.54 11.16 -2.92
CA GLN A 172 6.41 11.98 -3.37
C GLN A 172 5.07 11.23 -3.38
N GLY A 173 5.03 9.96 -2.92
CA GLY A 173 3.85 9.12 -3.11
C GLY A 173 3.52 8.98 -4.61
N VAL A 174 2.25 9.02 -4.96
CA VAL A 174 1.80 8.98 -6.36
C VAL A 174 2.27 10.23 -7.09
N VAL A 175 3.04 10.00 -8.15
CA VAL A 175 3.58 11.02 -9.06
C VAL A 175 2.82 11.10 -10.38
N GLY A 176 1.95 10.12 -10.65
CA GLY A 176 1.01 10.19 -11.76
C GLY A 176 0.17 8.93 -11.92
N PHE A 177 -0.77 8.99 -12.87
CA PHE A 177 -1.62 7.87 -13.25
C PHE A 177 -2.19 8.05 -14.67
N VAL A 178 -2.76 6.99 -15.23
CA VAL A 178 -3.48 6.97 -16.52
C VAL A 178 -4.85 6.34 -16.32
N LEU A 179 -5.89 6.97 -16.87
CA LEU A 179 -7.28 6.57 -16.73
C LEU A 179 -7.88 6.10 -18.07
N ASN A 180 -8.38 4.86 -18.12
CA ASN A 180 -9.04 4.27 -19.28
C ASN A 180 -8.17 4.28 -20.57
N GLN A 181 -8.80 4.08 -21.73
CA GLN A 181 -8.11 3.95 -23.03
C GLN A 181 -7.63 5.29 -23.62
N GLU A 182 -7.86 6.40 -22.94
CA GLU A 182 -7.31 7.68 -23.34
C GLU A 182 -5.87 7.73 -22.85
N ASP A 183 -4.90 7.99 -23.74
CA ASP A 183 -3.47 8.14 -23.40
C ASP A 183 -3.18 9.41 -22.56
N GLU A 184 -4.17 9.91 -21.83
CA GLU A 184 -4.08 11.05 -20.93
C GLU A 184 -3.28 10.66 -19.68
N VAL A 185 -2.13 11.30 -19.53
CA VAL A 185 -1.24 11.09 -18.37
C VAL A 185 -1.44 12.22 -17.37
N TRP A 186 -2.07 11.91 -16.25
CA TRP A 186 -2.16 12.80 -15.09
C TRP A 186 -0.84 12.77 -14.33
N THR A 187 -0.16 13.91 -14.26
CA THR A 187 1.18 14.01 -13.66
C THR A 187 1.17 14.99 -12.50
N LEU A 188 1.80 14.63 -11.38
CA LEU A 188 2.00 15.52 -10.25
C LEU A 188 2.76 16.78 -10.71
N ASN A 189 2.18 17.95 -10.43
CA ASN A 189 2.85 19.23 -10.62
C ASN A 189 3.87 19.41 -9.48
N PRO A 190 5.17 19.58 -9.78
CA PRO A 190 6.23 19.72 -8.78
C PRO A 190 6.18 21.05 -8.00
#